data_AF-A0A530BUC6-F1
#
_entry.id   AF-A0A530BUC6-F1
#
_cell.length_a   1.000
_cell.length_b   1.000
_cell.length_c   1.000
_cell.angle_alpha   90.00
_cell.angle_beta   90.00
_cell.angle_gamma   90.00
#
_symmetry.space_group_name_H-M   'P 1'
#
loop_
_entity.id
_entity.type
_entity.pdbx_description
1 polymer ?
#
loop_
_entity_poly.entity_id
_entity_poly.type
_entity_poly.pdbx_seq_one_letter_code
_entity_poly.pdbx_strand_id
1 'polypeptide(L)'
;MTELTPSAINGQAAQTKAAAVKNPTRSTNGPTNGLTAQGLYAPRNEHDACGVGFIANMKGADPLVGDGAGVLAQIPDRFFREEMAAKGVELPPAGQYGVGHWFMPQDAALRAHIEDIIAESAQSEGLPLLGFRDVPVDN
;
A
#
# COMPACT_ATOMS: atom_id res chain seq x y z
N MET A 1 16.64 49.61 -57.60
CA MET A 1 17.63 50.24 -56.70
C MET A 1 16.92 50.40 -55.37
N THR A 2 17.49 49.82 -54.31
CA THR A 2 17.23 50.11 -52.86
C THR A 2 15.84 49.73 -52.30
N GLU A 3 15.76 48.62 -51.53
CA GLU A 3 15.87 48.53 -50.06
C GLU A 3 14.53 48.79 -49.35
N LEU A 4 13.86 47.72 -48.91
CA LEU A 4 12.92 47.73 -47.78
C LEU A 4 13.10 46.43 -47.00
N THR A 5 13.86 46.55 -45.92
CA THR A 5 14.02 45.59 -44.82
C THR A 5 12.68 45.17 -44.22
N PRO A 6 12.61 43.93 -43.69
CA PRO A 6 11.99 43.76 -42.38
C PRO A 6 12.99 43.22 -41.36
N SER A 7 13.14 44.04 -40.33
CA SER A 7 13.69 43.80 -38.99
C SER A 7 13.84 42.34 -38.57
N ALA A 8 15.07 41.99 -38.19
CA ALA A 8 15.35 40.87 -37.32
C ALA A 8 14.62 41.06 -35.98
N ILE A 9 13.58 40.25 -35.75
CA ILE A 9 13.11 39.96 -34.41
C ILE A 9 13.83 38.72 -33.90
N ASN A 10 14.73 38.97 -32.96
CA ASN A 10 15.41 37.99 -32.15
C ASN A 10 14.37 37.15 -31.39
N GLY A 11 14.43 35.83 -31.52
CA GLY A 11 13.47 34.91 -30.94
C GLY A 11 13.96 33.46 -30.98
N GLN A 12 15.20 33.21 -30.54
CA GLN A 12 15.66 31.86 -30.23
C GLN A 12 14.86 31.34 -29.02
N ALA A 13 13.77 30.62 -29.28
CA ALA A 13 13.11 29.82 -28.26
C ALA A 13 13.98 28.57 -28.02
N ALA A 14 14.80 28.70 -26.98
CA ALA A 14 15.76 27.73 -26.51
C ALA A 14 15.14 26.35 -26.22
N GLN A 15 15.85 25.31 -26.64
CA GLN A 15 15.76 23.98 -26.06
C GLN A 15 16.08 24.07 -24.56
N THR A 16 15.06 24.10 -23.70
CA THR A 16 15.26 23.97 -22.26
C THR A 16 15.36 22.49 -21.90
N LYS A 17 16.61 22.04 -21.75
CA LYS A 17 16.99 20.85 -20.98
C LYS A 17 16.17 20.82 -19.69
N ALA A 18 15.39 19.76 -19.49
CA ALA A 18 14.84 19.43 -18.17
C ALA A 18 16.03 19.35 -17.20
N ALA A 19 16.03 20.25 -16.22
CA ALA A 19 17.09 20.35 -15.23
C ALA A 19 17.19 19.02 -14.48
N ALA A 20 18.37 18.41 -14.53
CA ALA A 20 18.71 17.28 -13.68
C ALA A 20 18.39 17.64 -12.23
N VAL A 21 17.42 16.95 -11.63
CA VAL A 21 17.17 16.99 -10.19
C VAL A 21 18.46 16.54 -9.52
N LYS A 22 19.22 17.49 -9.00
CA LYS A 22 20.41 17.20 -8.18
C LYS A 22 19.92 16.49 -6.95
N ASN A 23 20.00 15.16 -6.96
CA ASN A 23 19.71 14.31 -5.83
C ASN A 23 20.69 14.72 -4.72
N PRO A 24 20.26 15.45 -3.65
CA PRO A 24 21.18 15.72 -2.58
C PRO A 24 21.48 14.36 -1.96
N THR A 25 22.75 13.99 -1.95
CA THR A 25 23.30 12.91 -1.15
C THR A 25 23.00 13.19 0.33
N ARG A 26 21.75 12.98 0.74
CA ARG A 26 21.30 13.06 2.11
C ARG A 26 21.67 11.74 2.77
N SER A 27 22.89 11.73 3.29
CA SER A 27 23.47 10.77 4.23
C SER A 27 22.39 9.87 4.86
N THR A 28 22.34 8.63 4.39
CA THR A 28 21.47 7.55 4.87
C THR A 28 22.14 6.89 6.08
N ASN A 29 22.45 7.66 7.13
CA ASN A 29 22.88 7.09 8.41
C ASN A 29 21.73 7.08 9.41
N GLY A 30 20.57 6.58 8.98
CA GLY A 30 19.54 6.08 9.89
C GLY A 30 19.59 4.55 9.87
N PRO A 31 19.34 3.86 10.99
CA PRO A 31 19.36 2.40 11.02
C PRO A 31 18.27 1.87 10.09
N THR A 32 18.64 1.52 8.86
CA THR A 32 17.78 0.72 7.99
C THR A 32 17.85 -0.69 8.53
N ASN A 33 16.72 -1.27 8.91
CA ASN A 33 16.56 -2.65 9.40
C ASN A 33 16.86 -3.70 8.30
N GLY A 34 17.92 -3.51 7.51
CA GLY A 34 18.29 -4.34 6.36
C GLY A 34 17.43 -4.19 5.10
N LEU A 35 16.33 -3.42 5.13
CA LEU A 35 15.40 -3.30 4.02
C LEU A 35 15.76 -2.15 3.06
N THR A 36 15.76 -2.45 1.77
CA THR A 36 15.89 -1.46 0.68
C THR A 36 14.55 -0.76 0.42
N ALA A 37 14.55 0.35 -0.33
CA ALA A 37 13.30 0.94 -0.81
C ALA A 37 12.83 0.21 -2.06
N GLN A 38 11.54 -0.15 -2.14
CA GLN A 38 10.93 -0.81 -3.31
C GLN A 38 9.57 -0.20 -3.62
N GLY A 39 9.36 0.24 -4.86
CA GLY A 39 8.11 0.92 -5.24
C GLY A 39 7.82 2.12 -4.32
N LEU A 40 6.60 2.18 -3.76
CA LEU A 40 6.16 3.18 -2.78
C LEU A 40 6.71 2.95 -1.36
N TYR A 41 7.35 1.81 -1.09
CA TYR A 41 7.89 1.49 0.24
C TYR A 41 9.15 2.31 0.53
N ALA A 42 9.09 3.13 1.58
CA ALA A 42 10.22 3.89 2.09
C ALA A 42 10.65 3.34 3.46
N PRO A 43 11.83 2.69 3.58
CA PRO A 43 12.34 2.14 4.84
C PRO A 43 12.48 3.16 5.97
N ARG A 44 12.58 4.45 5.62
CA ARG A 44 12.63 5.56 6.59
C ARG A 44 11.30 5.82 7.30
N ASN A 45 10.19 5.34 6.71
CA ASN A 45 8.84 5.45 7.24
C ASN A 45 8.35 4.12 7.82
N GLU A 46 9.23 3.11 7.91
CA GLU A 46 8.88 1.88 8.59
C GLU A 46 8.83 2.16 10.10
N HIS A 47 7.65 1.91 10.67
CA HIS A 47 7.41 1.92 12.09
C HIS A 47 6.82 0.56 12.45
N ASP A 48 7.41 -0.15 13.41
CA ASP A 48 6.84 -1.37 14.00
C ASP A 48 5.42 -1.05 14.51
N ALA A 49 4.39 -1.43 13.74
CA ALA A 49 3.00 -1.18 14.09
C ALA A 49 2.52 -2.17 15.17
N CYS A 50 2.96 -1.97 16.41
CA CYS A 50 2.34 -2.53 17.59
C CYS A 50 1.58 -1.39 18.30
N GLY A 51 0.26 -1.33 18.11
CA GLY A 51 -0.61 -0.35 18.74
C GLY A 51 -1.72 -1.05 19.53
N VAL A 52 -1.78 -0.82 20.83
CA VAL A 52 -2.91 -1.23 21.68
C VAL A 52 -3.82 -0.04 21.91
N GLY A 53 -5.08 -0.17 21.50
CA GLY A 53 -6.15 0.79 21.78
C GLY A 53 -7.37 0.05 22.32
N PHE A 54 -8.06 0.64 23.28
CA PHE A 54 -9.34 0.14 23.75
C PHE A 54 -10.36 1.29 23.73
N ILE A 55 -11.58 1.00 23.28
CA ILE A 55 -12.73 1.88 23.38
C ILE A 55 -13.75 1.14 24.23
N ALA A 56 -14.23 1.77 25.29
CA ALA A 56 -15.21 1.20 26.22
C ALA A 56 -16.49 2.02 26.20
N ASN A 57 -17.63 1.34 26.00
CA ASN A 57 -18.96 1.95 26.11
C ASN A 57 -19.36 2.02 27.60
N MET A 58 -19.81 3.19 28.06
CA MET A 58 -20.14 3.46 29.47
C MET A 58 -21.65 3.50 29.75
N LYS A 59 -22.50 2.97 28.85
CA LYS A 59 -23.96 2.85 29.06
C LYS A 59 -24.46 1.45 28.72
N GLY A 60 -25.41 0.95 29.51
CA GLY A 60 -26.05 -0.35 29.37
C GLY A 60 -26.87 -0.49 28.09
N ALA A 61 -26.20 -0.76 26.98
CA ALA A 61 -26.77 -1.34 25.78
C ALA A 61 -26.83 -2.87 25.91
N ASP A 62 -27.55 -3.54 25.00
CA ASP A 62 -27.60 -5.00 24.90
C ASP A 62 -26.20 -5.60 25.06
N PRO A 63 -25.98 -6.58 25.97
CA PRO A 63 -24.66 -7.12 26.25
C PRO A 63 -23.95 -7.73 25.01
N LEU A 64 -24.70 -8.04 23.95
CA LEU A 64 -24.15 -8.56 22.69
C LEU A 64 -23.80 -7.47 21.67
N VAL A 65 -24.22 -6.22 21.89
CA VAL A 65 -24.04 -5.11 20.95
C VAL A 65 -23.01 -4.12 21.50
N GLY A 66 -21.77 -4.26 21.04
CA GLY A 66 -20.71 -3.28 21.26
C GLY A 66 -20.70 -2.17 20.21
N ASP A 67 -20.19 -0.99 20.58
CA ASP A 67 -19.97 0.13 19.64
C ASP A 67 -18.78 -0.13 18.69
N GLY A 68 -17.85 -1.00 19.12
CA GLY A 68 -16.72 -1.45 18.32
C GLY A 68 -15.48 -1.65 19.17
N ALA A 69 -14.73 -2.71 18.87
CA ALA A 69 -13.41 -2.98 19.44
C ALA A 69 -12.49 -3.46 18.32
N GLY A 70 -11.21 -3.09 18.38
CA GLY A 70 -10.22 -3.50 17.39
C GLY A 70 -8.80 -3.43 17.96
N VAL A 71 -7.94 -4.32 17.49
CA VAL A 71 -6.53 -4.37 17.84
C VAL A 71 -5.70 -4.34 16.56
N LEU A 72 -4.63 -3.53 16.56
CA LEU A 72 -3.65 -3.55 15.49
C LEU A 72 -2.48 -4.43 15.92
N ALA A 73 -2.22 -5.46 15.14
CA ALA A 73 -1.09 -6.37 15.33
C ALA A 73 -0.16 -6.29 14.13
N GLN A 74 1.13 -6.56 14.38
CA GLN A 74 2.07 -6.89 13.31
C GLN A 74 1.59 -8.09 12.52
N ILE A 75 1.94 -8.15 11.24
CA ILE A 75 1.60 -9.30 10.38
C ILE A 75 2.23 -10.56 11.01
N PRO A 76 1.42 -11.52 11.51
CA PRO A 76 1.95 -12.73 12.11
C PRO A 76 2.44 -13.68 11.00
N ASP A 77 3.68 -13.51 10.55
CA ASP A 77 4.27 -14.25 9.41
C ASP A 77 4.08 -15.76 9.51
N ARG A 78 4.45 -16.33 10.67
CA ARG A 78 4.32 -17.77 10.92
C ARG A 78 2.90 -18.28 10.66
N PHE A 79 1.91 -17.56 11.17
CA PHE A 79 0.51 -17.95 11.03
C PHE A 79 0.06 -17.92 9.57
N PHE A 80 0.35 -16.81 8.87
CA PHE A 80 -0.03 -16.69 7.46
C PHE A 80 0.69 -17.69 6.57
N ARG A 81 1.94 -18.04 6.88
CA ARG A 81 2.71 -19.05 6.14
C ARG A 81 2.09 -20.44 6.28
N GLU A 82 1.71 -20.84 7.49
CA GLU A 82 1.04 -22.12 7.74
C GLU A 82 -0.33 -22.17 7.02
N GLU A 83 -1.15 -21.13 7.15
CA GLU A 83 -2.49 -21.04 6.54
C GLU A 83 -2.45 -21.03 5.00
N MET A 84 -1.52 -20.28 4.41
CA MET A 84 -1.40 -20.16 2.95
C MET A 84 -0.74 -21.41 2.35
N ALA A 85 0.21 -22.03 3.05
CA ALA A 85 0.76 -23.32 2.65
C ALA A 85 -0.33 -24.41 2.60
N ALA A 86 -1.26 -24.41 3.55
CA ALA A 86 -2.42 -25.33 3.51
C ALA A 86 -3.32 -25.13 2.28
N LYS A 87 -3.30 -23.94 1.67
CA LYS A 87 -3.99 -23.63 0.40
C LYS A 87 -3.11 -23.80 -0.84
N GLY A 88 -1.87 -24.28 -0.68
CA GLY A 88 -0.92 -24.47 -1.78
C GLY A 88 -0.28 -23.17 -2.29
N VAL A 89 -0.32 -22.09 -1.50
CA VAL A 89 0.30 -20.81 -1.84
C VAL A 89 1.59 -20.63 -1.05
N GLU A 90 2.70 -20.44 -1.76
CA GLU A 90 3.99 -20.12 -1.16
C GLU A 90 4.13 -18.61 -0.96
N LEU A 91 4.34 -18.19 0.29
CA LEU A 91 4.52 -16.78 0.63
C LEU A 91 5.98 -16.34 0.49
N PRO A 92 6.23 -15.13 -0.05
CA PRO A 92 7.55 -14.50 -0.03
C PRO A 92 8.15 -14.39 1.39
N PRO A 93 9.45 -14.04 1.51
CA PRO A 93 10.06 -13.74 2.80
C PRO A 93 9.29 -12.66 3.57
N ALA A 94 9.33 -12.71 4.90
CA ALA A 94 8.73 -11.70 5.76
C ALA A 94 9.21 -10.29 5.36
N GLY A 95 8.27 -9.34 5.27
CA GLY A 95 8.52 -7.97 4.79
C GLY A 95 8.48 -7.79 3.26
N GLN A 96 8.35 -8.87 2.48
CA GLN A 96 8.17 -8.82 1.02
C GLN A 96 6.76 -9.18 0.56
N TYR A 97 5.82 -9.32 1.49
CA TYR A 97 4.40 -9.49 1.18
C TYR A 97 3.56 -8.62 2.12
N GLY A 98 2.40 -8.18 1.62
CA GLY A 98 1.42 -7.41 2.38
C GLY A 98 0.18 -8.24 2.66
N VAL A 99 -0.53 -7.90 3.73
CA VAL A 99 -1.85 -8.43 4.04
C VAL A 99 -2.82 -7.26 4.10
N GLY A 100 -3.90 -7.34 3.34
CA GLY A 100 -5.04 -6.45 3.52
C GLY A 100 -6.19 -7.16 4.24
N HIS A 101 -6.97 -6.39 4.97
CA HIS A 101 -8.19 -6.84 5.61
C HIS A 101 -9.35 -6.03 5.03
N TRP A 102 -10.34 -6.72 4.48
CA TRP A 102 -11.48 -6.09 3.81
C TRP A 102 -12.79 -6.58 4.41
N PHE A 103 -13.69 -5.64 4.71
CA PHE A 103 -15.07 -5.96 4.99
C PHE A 103 -15.85 -6.03 3.69
N MET A 104 -16.36 -7.22 3.39
CA MET A 104 -17.10 -7.49 2.16
C MET A 104 -18.62 -7.51 2.44
N PRO A 105 -19.45 -7.17 1.44
CA PRO A 105 -20.87 -7.46 1.47
C PRO A 105 -21.13 -8.96 1.66
N GLN A 106 -22.24 -9.30 2.31
CA GLN A 106 -22.66 -10.70 2.47
C GLN A 106 -23.19 -11.31 1.14
N ASP A 107 -23.60 -10.45 0.19
CA ASP A 107 -24.04 -10.89 -1.12
C ASP A 107 -22.86 -11.42 -1.96
N ALA A 108 -22.98 -12.65 -2.44
CA ALA A 108 -21.91 -13.35 -3.13
C ALA A 108 -21.55 -12.71 -4.49
N ALA A 109 -22.54 -12.16 -5.21
CA ALA A 109 -22.29 -11.55 -6.51
C ALA A 109 -21.55 -10.22 -6.36
N LEU A 110 -21.95 -9.39 -5.39
CA LEU A 110 -21.24 -8.17 -5.05
C LEU A 110 -19.83 -8.45 -4.52
N ARG A 111 -19.66 -9.51 -3.72
CA ARG A 111 -18.34 -9.91 -3.24
C ARG A 111 -17.42 -10.30 -4.39
N ALA A 112 -17.87 -11.16 -5.31
CA ALA A 112 -17.08 -11.55 -6.48
C ALA A 112 -16.67 -10.32 -7.32
N HIS A 113 -17.61 -9.39 -7.53
CA HIS A 113 -17.32 -8.16 -8.24
C HIS A 113 -16.25 -7.29 -7.55
N ILE A 114 -16.26 -7.21 -6.21
CA ILE A 114 -15.25 -6.47 -5.46
C ILE A 114 -13.89 -7.20 -5.49
N GLU A 115 -13.88 -8.52 -5.42
CA GLU A 115 -12.65 -9.31 -5.58
C GLU A 115 -11.98 -9.05 -6.95
N ASP A 116 -12.78 -8.94 -8.02
CA ASP A 116 -12.27 -8.58 -9.35
C ASP A 116 -11.65 -7.17 -9.36
N ILE A 117 -12.30 -6.19 -8.75
CA ILE A 117 -11.78 -4.82 -8.64
C ILE A 117 -10.46 -4.79 -7.86
N ILE A 118 -10.36 -5.57 -6.78
CA ILE A 118 -9.12 -5.67 -5.99
C ILE A 118 -8.00 -6.29 -6.83
N ALA A 119 -8.29 -7.35 -7.58
CA ALA A 119 -7.33 -8.01 -8.45
C ALA A 119 -6.85 -7.06 -9.57
N GLU A 120 -7.76 -6.34 -10.21
CA GLU A 120 -7.43 -5.34 -11.23
C GLU A 120 -6.55 -4.21 -10.66
N SER A 121 -6.94 -3.68 -9.50
CA SER A 121 -6.19 -2.61 -8.83
C SER A 121 -4.77 -3.07 -8.47
N ALA A 122 -4.62 -4.26 -7.88
CA ALA A 122 -3.33 -4.84 -7.54
C ALA A 122 -2.46 -5.04 -8.79
N GLN A 123 -3.04 -5.56 -9.87
CA GLN A 123 -2.34 -5.75 -11.14
C GLN A 123 -1.88 -4.42 -11.75
N SER A 124 -2.70 -3.37 -11.66
CA SER A 124 -2.38 -2.03 -12.19
C SER A 124 -1.16 -1.40 -11.49
N GLU A 125 -0.97 -1.73 -10.21
CA GLU A 125 0.19 -1.32 -9.39
C GLU A 125 1.38 -2.28 -9.52
N GLY A 126 1.27 -3.33 -10.35
CA GLY A 126 2.31 -4.34 -10.53
C GLY A 126 2.51 -5.26 -9.32
N LEU A 127 1.51 -5.35 -8.43
CA LEU A 127 1.53 -6.18 -7.24
C LEU A 127 0.86 -7.53 -7.54
N PRO A 128 1.58 -8.67 -7.48
CA PRO A 128 0.97 -9.97 -7.70
C PRO A 128 0.04 -10.33 -6.53
N LEU A 129 -1.22 -10.63 -6.84
CA LEU A 129 -2.19 -11.11 -5.86
C LEU A 129 -1.90 -12.58 -5.52
N LEU A 130 -1.50 -12.84 -4.27
CA LEU A 130 -1.12 -14.17 -3.81
C LEU A 130 -2.32 -15.07 -3.51
N GLY A 131 -3.44 -14.48 -3.09
CA GLY A 131 -4.69 -15.19 -2.84
C GLY A 131 -5.57 -14.54 -1.79
N PHE A 132 -6.80 -15.05 -1.67
CA PHE A 132 -7.76 -14.62 -0.67
C PHE A 132 -7.88 -15.62 0.49
N ARG A 133 -8.17 -15.09 1.67
CA ARG A 133 -8.45 -15.86 2.87
C ARG A 133 -9.68 -15.32 3.58
N ASP A 134 -10.70 -16.17 3.67
CA ASP A 134 -11.83 -15.92 4.55
C ASP A 134 -11.39 -15.98 6.00
N VAL A 135 -11.82 -14.98 6.77
CA VAL A 135 -11.56 -14.91 8.20
C VAL A 135 -12.65 -15.71 8.91
N PRO A 136 -12.29 -16.74 9.71
CA PRO A 136 -13.29 -17.48 10.48
C PRO A 136 -13.91 -16.55 11.51
N VAL A 137 -15.24 -16.48 11.52
CA VAL A 137 -16.05 -15.71 12.47
C VAL A 137 -17.09 -16.64 13.11
N ASP A 138 -17.37 -16.42 14.39
CA ASP A 138 -18.46 -17.05 15.12
C ASP A 138 -19.46 -15.93 15.45
N ASN A 139 -20.60 -15.93 14.74
CA ASN A 139 -21.61 -14.87 14.80
C ASN A 139 -22.82 -15.30 15.63
#